data_AF-A0A1C5HS36-F1
#
_entry.id   AF-A0A1C5HS36-F1
#
_cell.length_a   1.000
_cell.length_b   1.000
_cell.length_c   1.000
_cell.angle_alpha   90.00
_cell.angle_beta   90.00
_cell.angle_gamma   90.00
#
_symmetry.space_group_name_H-M   'P 1'
#
loop_
_entity.id
_entity.type
_entity.pdbx_description
1 polymer ?
#
loop_
_entity_poly.entity_id
_entity_poly.type
_entity_poly.pdbx_seq_one_letter_code
_entity_poly.pdbx_strand_id
1 'polypeptide(L)'
;MNILSQVVPGLRDTRTPFSVGLLWSGTLWLIFFLIPKQDWRSSQIKPVVEPLQDLPDQILLVFGLFLVYLLGILLEMLSRIFWGLCTLAFVLFVAGVILLTFRSTRAAVSLSLLLLFAFVSYVALAASRLRRKLQDEPYLKVLEDTTFQVLESLGARIATFFRQVREIAEPDYGSFQELLKTDLELAFGENPDILNNALEAMTPATLSKATEATRVSNHDLYAFASEAEKPKIVRASDASLLNFYIRRDERIAQLAREAMAQKLREESTARVEFAIAVFNLAAQRDRLRARMEQAEVALRVNYKDLYNEIDRIRSEGEFRKGVSWPLAAFSISAVLTIYDFLGFRVTSNGVVLLVFAACAAGVMIYAAGTGRTRRANQLLYACLLQNLVGVTREKLYGDELFIPLERPRIERTPEIRRRVKEILRQATLHGLDRVASRIRPNSPQGASGASPDPKDSDLLAQITSRDESKVTRNHM
;
A
#
# COMPACT_ATOMS: atom_id res chain seq x y z
N MET A 1 -26.59 -27.55 -22.71
CA MET A 1 -25.95 -26.24 -22.44
C MET A 1 -24.52 -26.08 -22.99
N ASN A 2 -23.75 -27.14 -23.27
CA ASN A 2 -22.37 -27.02 -23.80
C ASN A 2 -22.27 -26.56 -25.27
N ILE A 3 -23.28 -26.84 -26.10
CA ILE A 3 -23.25 -26.52 -27.53
C ILE A 3 -23.32 -24.99 -27.77
N LEU A 4 -24.23 -24.29 -27.08
CA LEU A 4 -24.37 -22.83 -27.20
C LEU A 4 -23.13 -22.06 -26.71
N SER A 5 -22.44 -22.55 -25.67
CA SER A 5 -21.18 -21.93 -25.22
C SER A 5 -19.99 -22.20 -26.15
N GLN A 6 -20.05 -23.22 -27.01
CA GLN A 6 -19.02 -23.51 -27.99
C GLN A 6 -19.23 -22.74 -29.30
N VAL A 7 -20.46 -22.38 -29.64
CA VAL A 7 -20.82 -21.70 -30.89
C VAL A 7 -20.60 -20.19 -30.83
N VAL A 8 -20.73 -19.55 -29.66
CA VAL A 8 -20.52 -18.10 -29.50
C VAL A 8 -19.47 -17.86 -28.41
N PRO A 9 -18.18 -17.73 -28.78
CA PRO A 9 -17.13 -17.26 -27.88
C PRO A 9 -17.56 -15.88 -27.33
N GLY A 10 -17.76 -15.77 -26.03
CA GLY A 10 -18.27 -14.56 -25.36
C GLY A 10 -19.61 -14.75 -24.63
N LEU A 11 -20.45 -15.73 -25.01
CA LEU A 11 -21.71 -16.00 -24.30
C LEU A 11 -21.50 -16.64 -22.92
N ARG A 12 -20.28 -17.14 -22.66
CA ARG A 12 -19.85 -17.55 -21.32
C ARG A 12 -19.55 -16.33 -20.45
N ASP A 13 -18.86 -15.34 -21.00
CA ASP A 13 -18.44 -14.13 -20.29
C ASP A 13 -19.63 -13.22 -19.96
N THR A 14 -20.73 -13.32 -20.71
CA THR A 14 -21.97 -12.58 -20.40
C THR A 14 -22.74 -13.13 -19.20
N ARG A 15 -22.49 -14.38 -18.76
CA ARG A 15 -23.28 -15.02 -17.69
C ARG A 15 -23.12 -14.34 -16.34
N THR A 16 -21.88 -13.99 -15.99
CA THR A 16 -21.54 -13.31 -14.74
C THR A 16 -22.20 -11.93 -14.66
N PRO A 17 -21.95 -10.98 -15.59
CA PRO A 17 -22.59 -9.68 -15.55
C PRO A 17 -24.11 -9.80 -15.64
N PHE A 18 -24.66 -10.70 -16.45
CA PHE A 18 -26.12 -10.90 -16.51
C PHE A 18 -26.71 -11.37 -15.17
N SER A 19 -26.05 -12.31 -14.49
CA SER A 19 -26.50 -12.82 -13.19
C SER A 19 -26.37 -11.76 -12.09
N VAL A 20 -25.27 -10.99 -12.10
CA VAL A 20 -25.06 -9.83 -11.22
C VAL A 20 -26.16 -8.79 -11.44
N GLY A 21 -26.43 -8.46 -12.71
CA GLY A 21 -27.50 -7.55 -13.11
C GLY A 21 -28.87 -8.03 -12.61
N LEU A 22 -29.22 -9.30 -12.86
CA LEU A 22 -30.50 -9.88 -12.43
C LEU A 22 -30.69 -9.80 -10.92
N LEU A 23 -29.65 -10.13 -10.14
CA LEU A 23 -29.71 -10.07 -8.68
C LEU A 23 -29.89 -8.64 -8.18
N TRP A 24 -29.20 -7.67 -8.78
CA TRP A 24 -29.37 -6.26 -8.43
C TRP A 24 -30.73 -5.72 -8.84
N SER A 25 -31.22 -6.04 -10.03
CA SER A 25 -32.57 -5.68 -10.47
C SER A 25 -33.64 -6.29 -9.57
N GLY A 26 -33.48 -7.56 -9.17
CA GLY A 26 -34.35 -8.20 -8.19
C GLY A 26 -34.27 -7.55 -6.80
N THR A 27 -33.07 -7.12 -6.38
CA THR A 27 -32.86 -6.39 -5.13
C THR A 27 -33.58 -5.04 -5.17
N LEU A 28 -33.39 -4.25 -6.23
CA LEU A 28 -34.07 -2.97 -6.43
C LEU A 28 -35.59 -3.14 -6.50
N TRP A 29 -36.07 -4.21 -7.15
CA TRP A 29 -37.48 -4.57 -7.19
C TRP A 29 -38.02 -4.88 -5.78
N LEU A 30 -37.30 -5.63 -4.94
CA LEU A 30 -37.73 -5.90 -3.57
C LEU A 30 -37.72 -4.63 -2.70
N ILE A 31 -36.69 -3.81 -2.84
CA ILE A 31 -36.61 -2.50 -2.17
C ILE A 31 -37.75 -1.59 -2.61
N PHE A 32 -38.14 -1.63 -3.88
CA PHE A 32 -39.28 -0.87 -4.42
C PHE A 32 -40.57 -1.14 -3.63
N PHE A 33 -40.83 -2.39 -3.23
CA PHE A 33 -42.01 -2.75 -2.43
C PHE A 33 -41.91 -2.29 -0.97
N LEU A 34 -40.71 -2.02 -0.45
CA LEU A 34 -40.50 -1.53 0.91
C LEU A 34 -40.71 0.00 1.02
N ILE A 35 -40.76 0.74 -0.11
CA ILE A 35 -40.94 2.20 -0.11
C ILE A 35 -42.44 2.55 -0.06
N PRO A 36 -42.89 3.43 0.86
CA PRO A 36 -44.29 3.84 0.96
C PRO A 36 -44.84 4.41 -0.36
N LYS A 37 -46.05 4.01 -0.73
CA LYS A 37 -46.74 4.44 -1.97
C LYS A 37 -46.89 5.97 -2.11
N GLN A 38 -46.81 6.72 -1.01
CA GLN A 38 -46.98 8.18 -0.97
C GLN A 38 -45.83 8.94 -1.63
N ASP A 39 -44.61 8.38 -1.63
CA ASP A 39 -43.41 9.05 -2.17
C ASP A 39 -43.27 8.95 -3.70
N TRP A 40 -43.99 8.00 -4.31
CA TRP A 40 -43.96 7.72 -5.75
C TRP A 40 -44.68 8.75 -6.61
N ARG A 41 -45.56 9.57 -6.04
CA ARG A 41 -46.31 10.60 -6.77
C ARG A 41 -45.49 11.86 -7.08
N SER A 42 -44.20 11.89 -6.73
CA SER A 42 -43.32 13.00 -7.10
C SER A 42 -43.14 13.07 -8.63
N SER A 43 -43.26 14.27 -9.19
CA SER A 43 -43.45 14.55 -10.62
C SER A 43 -42.28 14.19 -11.55
N GLN A 44 -41.17 13.70 -11.02
CA GLN A 44 -39.92 13.54 -11.79
C GLN A 44 -39.80 12.23 -12.57
N ILE A 45 -40.54 11.17 -12.19
CA ILE A 45 -40.45 9.85 -12.85
C ILE A 45 -41.39 9.73 -14.05
N LYS A 46 -42.51 10.48 -14.02
CA LYS A 46 -43.53 10.45 -15.07
C LYS A 46 -43.00 10.65 -16.50
N PRO A 47 -42.13 11.64 -16.80
CA PRO A 47 -41.64 11.87 -18.16
C PRO A 47 -40.74 10.74 -18.71
N VAL A 48 -40.21 9.87 -17.83
CA VAL A 48 -39.36 8.74 -18.25
C VAL A 48 -40.21 7.49 -18.53
N VAL A 49 -41.31 7.30 -17.79
CA VAL A 49 -42.15 6.09 -17.88
C VAL A 49 -43.17 6.18 -19.00
N GLU A 50 -43.72 7.37 -19.26
CA GLU A 50 -44.79 7.58 -20.24
C GLU A 50 -44.39 7.12 -21.67
N PRO A 51 -43.20 7.45 -22.21
CA PRO A 51 -42.78 6.98 -23.53
C PRO A 51 -42.50 5.46 -23.62
N LEU A 52 -42.24 4.81 -22.49
CA LEU A 52 -41.99 3.36 -22.45
C LEU A 52 -43.29 2.56 -22.58
N GLN A 53 -44.43 3.13 -22.18
CA GLN A 53 -45.73 2.43 -22.23
C GLN A 53 -46.25 2.24 -23.66
N ASP A 54 -45.80 3.05 -24.61
CA ASP A 54 -46.19 2.96 -26.01
C ASP A 54 -45.41 1.90 -26.81
N LEU A 55 -44.39 1.28 -26.20
CA LEU A 55 -43.58 0.27 -26.86
C LEU A 55 -44.22 -1.13 -26.81
N PRO A 56 -44.09 -1.96 -27.86
CA PRO A 56 -44.49 -3.36 -27.83
C PRO A 56 -43.81 -4.14 -26.70
N ASP A 57 -44.56 -5.07 -26.07
CA ASP A 57 -44.08 -5.91 -24.96
C ASP A 57 -42.77 -6.63 -25.28
N GLN A 58 -42.57 -7.06 -26.53
CA GLN A 58 -41.33 -7.73 -26.95
C GLN A 58 -40.13 -6.77 -26.89
N ILE A 59 -40.31 -5.51 -27.30
CA ILE A 59 -39.25 -4.49 -27.28
C ILE A 59 -38.96 -4.11 -25.83
N LEU A 60 -39.99 -3.96 -25.00
CA LEU A 60 -39.83 -3.70 -23.56
C LEU A 60 -39.05 -4.82 -22.85
N LEU A 61 -39.34 -6.09 -23.18
CA LEU A 61 -38.63 -7.22 -22.61
C LEU A 61 -37.16 -7.25 -23.03
N VAL A 62 -36.88 -7.06 -24.33
CA VAL A 62 -35.49 -7.01 -24.85
C VAL A 62 -34.73 -5.82 -24.25
N PHE A 63 -35.36 -4.65 -24.18
CA PHE A 63 -34.78 -3.46 -23.57
C PHE A 63 -34.51 -3.66 -22.07
N GLY A 64 -35.45 -4.27 -21.34
CA GLY A 64 -35.27 -4.62 -19.94
C GLY A 64 -34.11 -5.59 -19.72
N LEU A 65 -34.02 -6.67 -20.50
CA LEU A 65 -32.88 -7.61 -20.45
C LEU A 65 -31.55 -6.92 -20.76
N PHE A 66 -31.54 -6.00 -21.73
CA PHE A 66 -30.36 -5.20 -22.05
C PHE A 66 -29.95 -4.29 -20.90
N LEU A 67 -30.89 -3.60 -20.25
CA LEU A 67 -30.61 -2.77 -19.07
C LEU A 67 -30.09 -3.59 -17.90
N VAL A 68 -30.66 -4.78 -17.64
CA VAL A 68 -30.17 -5.71 -16.62
C VAL A 68 -28.72 -6.10 -16.89
N TYR A 69 -28.40 -6.44 -18.14
CA TYR A 69 -27.02 -6.76 -18.54
C TYR A 69 -26.07 -5.58 -18.38
N LEU A 70 -26.48 -4.38 -18.83
CA LEU A 70 -25.68 -3.15 -18.71
C LEU A 70 -25.42 -2.80 -17.24
N LEU A 71 -26.45 -2.89 -16.40
CA LEU A 71 -26.34 -2.71 -14.95
C LEU A 71 -25.35 -3.71 -14.36
N GLY A 72 -25.43 -4.97 -14.82
CA GLY A 72 -24.48 -6.03 -14.50
C GLY A 72 -23.03 -5.67 -14.78
N ILE A 73 -22.72 -5.23 -16.00
CA ILE A 73 -21.35 -4.81 -16.38
C ILE A 73 -20.89 -3.64 -15.51
N LEU A 74 -21.72 -2.60 -15.39
CA LEU A 74 -21.37 -1.40 -14.62
C LEU A 74 -21.07 -1.75 -13.16
N LEU A 75 -21.89 -2.60 -12.54
CA LEU A 75 -21.72 -3.02 -11.16
C LEU A 75 -20.57 -4.02 -10.99
N GLU A 76 -20.27 -4.85 -11.98
CA GLU A 76 -19.07 -5.69 -11.97
C GLU A 76 -17.81 -4.82 -12.01
N MET A 77 -17.75 -3.83 -12.91
CA MET A 77 -16.64 -2.86 -12.96
C MET A 77 -16.54 -2.09 -11.65
N LEU A 78 -17.69 -1.64 -11.12
CA LEU A 78 -17.75 -0.96 -9.84
C LEU A 78 -17.25 -1.88 -8.72
N SER A 79 -17.60 -3.18 -8.71
CA SER A 79 -17.16 -4.13 -7.67
C SER A 79 -15.64 -4.32 -7.62
N ARG A 80 -14.97 -4.28 -8.77
CA ARG A 80 -13.50 -4.35 -8.87
C ARG A 80 -12.85 -3.11 -8.23
N ILE A 81 -13.42 -1.93 -8.48
CA ILE A 81 -12.99 -0.67 -7.86
C ILE A 81 -13.40 -0.63 -6.38
N PHE A 82 -14.58 -1.15 -6.07
CA PHE A 82 -15.23 -1.12 -4.76
C PHE A 82 -14.42 -1.89 -3.74
N TRP A 83 -13.70 -2.96 -4.09
CA TRP A 83 -12.79 -3.60 -3.15
C TRP A 83 -11.62 -2.69 -2.74
N GLY A 84 -11.06 -1.95 -3.70
CA GLY A 84 -10.05 -0.92 -3.43
C GLY A 84 -10.63 0.23 -2.59
N LEU A 85 -11.86 0.65 -2.89
CA LEU A 85 -12.55 1.68 -2.12
C LEU A 85 -13.00 1.19 -0.74
N CYS A 86 -13.40 -0.06 -0.56
CA CYS A 86 -13.79 -0.65 0.71
C CYS A 86 -12.59 -0.90 1.60
N THR A 87 -11.45 -1.32 1.04
CA THR A 87 -10.20 -1.41 1.81
C THR A 87 -9.73 -0.02 2.22
N LEU A 88 -9.77 0.96 1.31
CA LEU A 88 -9.49 2.35 1.63
C LEU A 88 -10.47 2.89 2.68
N ALA A 89 -11.77 2.68 2.51
CA ALA A 89 -12.82 3.12 3.41
C ALA A 89 -12.74 2.40 4.75
N PHE A 90 -12.34 1.13 4.78
CA PHE A 90 -12.07 0.39 6.02
C PHE A 90 -10.85 0.97 6.73
N VAL A 91 -9.76 1.26 6.01
CA VAL A 91 -8.59 1.94 6.58
C VAL A 91 -8.96 3.33 7.10
N LEU A 92 -9.72 4.11 6.34
CA LEU A 92 -10.24 5.42 6.73
C LEU A 92 -11.27 5.33 7.86
N PHE A 93 -12.05 4.26 7.93
CA PHE A 93 -13.01 3.99 9.00
C PHE A 93 -12.27 3.60 10.28
N VAL A 94 -11.25 2.74 10.21
CA VAL A 94 -10.38 2.43 11.34
C VAL A 94 -9.65 3.70 11.79
N ALA A 95 -9.07 4.45 10.86
CA ALA A 95 -8.47 5.76 11.14
C ALA A 95 -9.51 6.75 11.69
N GLY A 96 -10.75 6.69 11.23
CA GLY A 96 -11.87 7.52 11.63
C GLY A 96 -12.42 7.15 13.00
N VAL A 97 -12.45 5.86 13.37
CA VAL A 97 -12.79 5.34 14.70
C VAL A 97 -11.68 5.68 15.69
N ILE A 98 -10.43 5.60 15.26
CA ILE A 98 -9.27 6.17 15.95
C ILE A 98 -9.52 7.67 16.13
N LEU A 99 -9.79 8.45 15.08
CA LEU A 99 -10.06 9.90 15.17
C LEU A 99 -11.35 10.27 15.93
N LEU A 100 -12.37 9.42 15.97
CA LEU A 100 -13.63 9.63 16.70
C LEU A 100 -13.50 9.28 18.18
N THR A 101 -12.66 8.30 18.52
CA THR A 101 -12.14 8.20 19.90
C THR A 101 -11.32 9.45 20.27
N PHE A 102 -10.86 10.24 19.27
CA PHE A 102 -10.27 11.58 19.40
C PHE A 102 -11.23 12.77 19.15
N ARG A 103 -12.54 12.67 19.44
CA ARG A 103 -13.52 13.78 19.28
C ARG A 103 -13.19 15.08 20.05
N SER A 104 -12.21 15.04 20.96
CA SER A 104 -11.57 16.24 21.49
C SER A 104 -10.37 16.59 20.61
N THR A 105 -10.35 17.76 19.97
CA THR A 105 -9.15 18.30 19.28
C THR A 105 -7.92 18.29 20.20
N ARG A 106 -8.11 18.38 21.53
CA ARG A 106 -7.04 18.21 22.52
C ARG A 106 -6.53 16.77 22.60
N ALA A 107 -7.40 15.77 22.43
CA ALA A 107 -7.02 14.35 22.45
C ALA A 107 -6.26 13.92 21.18
N ALA A 108 -6.63 14.45 20.00
CA ALA A 108 -5.89 14.22 18.77
C ALA A 108 -4.49 14.87 18.83
N VAL A 109 -4.41 16.12 19.32
CA VAL A 109 -3.14 16.80 19.54
C VAL A 109 -2.32 16.09 20.62
N SER A 110 -2.93 15.65 21.73
CA SER A 110 -2.21 14.96 22.80
C SER A 110 -1.71 13.59 22.36
N LEU A 111 -2.48 12.83 21.57
CA LEU A 111 -2.01 11.56 21.00
C LEU A 111 -0.91 11.80 19.95
N SER A 112 -1.07 12.79 19.06
CA SER A 112 -0.03 13.12 18.08
C SER A 112 1.26 13.53 18.77
N LEU A 113 1.16 14.34 19.84
CA LEU A 113 2.28 14.68 20.71
C LEU A 113 2.82 13.46 21.46
N LEU A 114 1.98 12.54 21.91
CA LEU A 114 2.38 11.30 22.59
C LEU A 114 3.09 10.35 21.62
N LEU A 115 2.61 10.18 20.39
CA LEU A 115 3.24 9.40 19.34
C LEU A 115 4.55 10.05 18.90
N LEU A 116 4.59 11.37 18.74
CA LEU A 116 5.81 12.11 18.45
C LEU A 116 6.81 11.97 19.61
N PHE A 117 6.36 12.10 20.86
CA PHE A 117 7.19 11.92 22.04
C PHE A 117 7.70 10.49 22.17
N ALA A 118 6.85 9.50 21.93
CA ALA A 118 7.22 8.08 21.92
C ALA A 118 8.23 7.78 20.80
N PHE A 119 8.03 8.35 19.61
CA PHE A 119 8.96 8.25 18.49
C PHE A 119 10.31 8.90 18.82
N VAL A 120 10.33 10.14 19.31
CA VAL A 120 11.56 10.85 19.70
C VAL A 120 12.26 10.13 20.85
N SER A 121 11.51 9.64 21.85
CA SER A 121 12.05 8.86 22.97
C SER A 121 12.64 7.54 22.51
N TYR A 122 11.96 6.83 21.60
CA TYR A 122 12.47 5.60 21.00
C TYR A 122 13.76 5.85 20.21
N VAL A 123 13.78 6.88 19.35
CA VAL A 123 14.97 7.28 18.58
C VAL A 123 16.12 7.69 19.50
N ALA A 124 15.86 8.49 20.54
CA ALA A 124 16.87 8.90 21.51
C ALA A 124 17.41 7.70 22.32
N LEU A 125 16.55 6.77 22.73
CA LEU A 125 16.95 5.55 23.43
C LEU A 125 17.79 4.64 22.51
N ALA A 126 17.36 4.44 21.26
CA ALA A 126 18.09 3.67 20.26
C ALA A 126 19.45 4.32 19.95
N ALA A 127 19.49 5.63 19.76
CA ALA A 127 20.72 6.39 19.52
C ALA A 127 21.65 6.34 20.75
N SER A 128 21.12 6.39 21.97
CA SER A 128 21.89 6.25 23.21
C SER A 128 22.48 4.84 23.35
N ARG A 129 21.70 3.80 23.05
CA ARG A 129 22.18 2.41 23.00
C ARG A 129 23.28 2.24 21.96
N LEU A 130 23.10 2.82 20.78
CA LEU A 130 24.08 2.78 19.69
C LEU A 130 25.36 3.57 20.05
N ARG A 131 25.23 4.74 20.68
CA ARG A 131 26.35 5.55 21.17
C ARG A 131 27.19 4.82 22.23
N ARG A 132 26.57 4.04 23.13
CA ARG A 132 27.33 3.23 24.10
C ARG A 132 28.27 2.25 23.40
N LYS A 133 27.90 1.78 22.20
CA LYS A 133 28.74 0.91 21.35
C LYS A 133 29.73 1.72 20.49
N LEU A 134 29.41 2.98 20.15
CA LEU A 134 30.19 3.91 19.33
C LEU A 134 30.68 5.12 20.16
N GLN A 135 31.59 4.88 21.11
CA GLN A 135 32.03 5.94 22.04
C GLN A 135 32.77 7.09 21.34
N ASP A 136 33.40 6.82 20.20
CA ASP A 136 34.24 7.77 19.47
C ASP A 136 33.45 8.71 18.53
N GLU A 137 32.17 8.42 18.28
CA GLU A 137 31.35 9.21 17.34
C GLU A 137 30.52 10.28 18.06
N PRO A 138 30.42 11.51 17.50
CA PRO A 138 29.61 12.57 18.10
C PRO A 138 28.12 12.17 18.08
N TYR A 139 27.48 12.33 19.25
CA TYR A 139 26.09 11.90 19.47
C TYR A 139 25.09 12.42 18.42
N LEU A 140 25.26 13.66 17.95
CA LEU A 140 24.38 14.23 16.93
C LEU A 140 24.39 13.43 15.62
N LYS A 141 25.55 12.89 15.21
CA LYS A 141 25.64 12.03 14.01
C LYS A 141 24.95 10.69 14.24
N VAL A 142 25.14 10.09 15.41
CA VAL A 142 24.49 8.83 15.79
C VAL A 142 22.97 8.99 15.84
N LEU A 143 22.48 10.10 16.41
CA LEU A 143 21.06 10.44 16.47
C LEU A 143 20.44 10.62 15.09
N GLU A 144 21.11 11.39 14.21
CA GLU A 144 20.66 11.62 12.84
C GLU A 144 20.53 10.28 12.09
N ASP A 145 21.56 9.43 12.12
CA ASP A 145 21.55 8.14 11.43
C ASP A 145 20.48 7.20 12.00
N THR A 146 20.34 7.14 13.32
CA THR A 146 19.29 6.35 13.99
C THR A 146 17.91 6.83 13.58
N THR A 147 17.69 8.14 13.46
CA THR A 147 16.40 8.70 13.03
C THR A 147 16.04 8.21 11.63
N PHE A 148 17.00 8.28 10.70
CA PHE A 148 16.78 7.79 9.33
C PHE A 148 16.54 6.27 9.30
N GLN A 149 17.31 5.47 10.05
CA GLN A 149 17.09 4.02 10.14
C GLN A 149 15.71 3.66 10.68
N VAL A 150 15.23 4.36 11.72
CA VAL A 150 13.89 4.14 12.28
C VAL A 150 12.81 4.51 11.26
N LEU A 151 12.97 5.62 10.53
CA LEU A 151 12.03 6.00 9.48
C LEU A 151 12.02 5.00 8.32
N GLU A 152 13.19 4.56 7.86
CA GLU A 152 13.31 3.57 6.79
C GLU A 152 12.73 2.21 7.20
N SER A 153 13.01 1.73 8.41
CA SER A 153 12.46 0.47 8.93
C SER A 153 10.95 0.54 9.13
N LEU A 154 10.40 1.67 9.58
CA LEU A 154 8.96 1.90 9.67
C LEU A 154 8.33 1.90 8.27
N GLY A 155 8.93 2.59 7.31
CA GLY A 155 8.54 2.57 5.91
C GLY A 155 8.56 1.16 5.31
N ALA A 156 9.60 0.38 5.61
CA ALA A 156 9.72 -1.02 5.18
C ALA A 156 8.62 -1.90 5.81
N ARG A 157 8.33 -1.75 7.11
CA ARG A 157 7.22 -2.48 7.77
C ARG A 157 5.86 -2.12 7.19
N ILE A 158 5.62 -0.84 6.92
CA ILE A 158 4.40 -0.38 6.24
C ILE A 158 4.32 -1.01 4.84
N ALA A 159 5.41 -0.98 4.07
CA ALA A 159 5.47 -1.60 2.76
C ALA A 159 5.23 -3.12 2.81
N THR A 160 5.77 -3.82 3.81
CA THR A 160 5.52 -5.26 4.03
C THR A 160 4.07 -5.52 4.43
N PHE A 161 3.47 -4.69 5.26
CA PHE A 161 2.05 -4.79 5.60
C PHE A 161 1.18 -4.59 4.36
N PHE A 162 1.43 -3.54 3.58
CA PHE A 162 0.73 -3.34 2.31
C PHE A 162 0.98 -4.46 1.31
N ARG A 163 2.19 -5.03 1.29
CA ARG A 163 2.48 -6.23 0.51
C ARG A 163 1.58 -7.36 0.97
N GLN A 164 1.54 -7.72 2.25
CA GLN A 164 0.66 -8.77 2.81
C GLN A 164 -0.82 -8.53 2.49
N VAL A 165 -1.32 -7.31 2.65
CA VAL A 165 -2.69 -6.94 2.27
C VAL A 165 -2.92 -7.16 0.78
N ARG A 166 -1.94 -6.81 -0.05
CA ARG A 166 -1.97 -7.07 -1.50
C ARG A 166 -1.87 -8.56 -1.82
N GLU A 167 -1.11 -9.37 -1.08
CA GLU A 167 -1.07 -10.83 -1.27
C GLU A 167 -2.43 -11.47 -0.99
N ILE A 168 -3.17 -10.92 -0.02
CA ILE A 168 -4.55 -11.34 0.29
C ILE A 168 -5.51 -10.89 -0.82
N ALA A 169 -5.31 -9.69 -1.37
CA ALA A 169 -6.19 -9.12 -2.39
C ALA A 169 -5.95 -9.68 -3.81
N GLU A 170 -4.70 -9.98 -4.16
CA GLU A 170 -4.28 -10.54 -5.44
C GLU A 170 -4.10 -12.06 -5.29
N PRO A 171 -5.09 -12.90 -5.69
CA PRO A 171 -5.03 -14.35 -5.52
C PRO A 171 -3.77 -15.01 -6.08
N ASP A 172 -3.15 -14.35 -7.07
CA ASP A 172 -2.05 -14.91 -7.86
C ASP A 172 -0.69 -14.51 -7.32
N TYR A 173 -0.62 -13.58 -6.36
CA TYR A 173 0.64 -13.00 -5.91
C TYR A 173 1.63 -14.06 -5.45
N GLY A 174 1.19 -15.07 -4.69
CA GLY A 174 2.06 -16.13 -4.17
C GLY A 174 2.69 -16.98 -5.28
N SER A 175 1.88 -17.46 -6.23
CA SER A 175 2.38 -18.24 -7.36
C SER A 175 3.23 -17.39 -8.31
N PHE A 176 2.92 -16.10 -8.40
CA PHE A 176 3.73 -15.13 -9.10
C PHE A 176 5.11 -14.94 -8.46
N GLN A 177 5.18 -14.85 -7.12
CA GLN A 177 6.47 -14.81 -6.42
C GLN A 177 7.29 -16.07 -6.64
N GLU A 178 6.64 -17.24 -6.69
CA GLU A 178 7.33 -18.50 -6.94
C GLU A 178 7.91 -18.56 -8.35
N LEU A 179 7.14 -18.15 -9.37
CA LEU A 179 7.66 -18.04 -10.73
C LEU A 179 8.77 -17.02 -10.86
N LEU A 180 8.58 -15.85 -10.26
CA LEU A 180 9.59 -14.81 -10.25
C LEU A 180 10.88 -15.32 -9.60
N LYS A 181 10.76 -16.09 -8.51
CA LYS A 181 11.88 -16.75 -7.86
C LYS A 181 12.58 -17.74 -8.80
N THR A 182 11.84 -18.62 -9.45
CA THR A 182 12.39 -19.60 -10.40
C THR A 182 13.06 -18.92 -11.59
N ASP A 183 12.43 -17.91 -12.18
CA ASP A 183 12.96 -17.17 -13.30
C ASP A 183 14.22 -16.37 -12.91
N LEU A 184 14.26 -15.76 -11.72
CA LEU A 184 15.44 -15.08 -11.18
C LEU A 184 16.60 -16.07 -10.98
N GLU A 185 16.34 -17.22 -10.37
CA GLU A 185 17.35 -18.27 -10.16
C GLU A 185 17.93 -18.78 -11.47
N LEU A 186 17.08 -18.97 -12.49
CA LEU A 186 17.52 -19.33 -13.83
C LEU A 186 18.35 -18.23 -14.46
N ALA A 187 17.93 -16.97 -14.38
CA ALA A 187 18.68 -15.83 -14.90
C ALA A 187 20.08 -15.71 -14.25
N PHE A 188 20.16 -15.91 -12.93
CA PHE A 188 21.44 -15.91 -12.22
C PHE A 188 22.30 -17.14 -12.54
N GLY A 189 21.69 -18.28 -12.88
CA GLY A 189 22.40 -19.47 -13.34
C GLY A 189 22.94 -19.33 -14.77
N GLU A 190 22.18 -18.69 -15.66
CA GLU A 190 22.57 -18.42 -17.04
C GLU A 190 23.68 -17.37 -17.15
N ASN A 191 23.64 -16.34 -16.29
CA ASN A 191 24.66 -15.30 -16.23
C ASN A 191 25.05 -14.97 -14.77
N PRO A 192 26.08 -15.63 -14.21
CA PRO A 192 26.51 -15.40 -12.83
C PRO A 192 27.10 -13.99 -12.61
N ASP A 193 27.55 -13.32 -13.68
CA ASP A 193 28.16 -11.99 -13.59
C ASP A 193 27.13 -10.91 -13.24
N ILE A 194 25.83 -11.15 -13.47
CA ILE A 194 24.74 -10.23 -13.10
C ILE A 194 24.83 -9.84 -11.62
N LEU A 195 25.03 -10.83 -10.74
CA LEU A 195 25.07 -10.59 -9.30
C LEU A 195 26.32 -9.81 -8.90
N ASN A 196 27.47 -10.15 -9.47
CA ASN A 196 28.74 -9.47 -9.18
C ASN A 196 28.70 -8.01 -9.67
N ASN A 197 28.27 -7.79 -10.92
CA ASN A 197 28.12 -6.46 -11.50
C ASN A 197 27.13 -5.60 -10.68
N ALA A 198 26.03 -6.19 -10.23
CA ALA A 198 25.08 -5.50 -9.37
C ALA A 198 25.69 -5.11 -8.01
N LEU A 199 26.49 -6.00 -7.39
CA LEU A 199 27.19 -5.71 -6.13
C LEU A 199 28.24 -4.60 -6.29
N GLU A 200 28.98 -4.60 -7.39
CA GLU A 200 29.98 -3.58 -7.71
C GLU A 200 29.33 -2.21 -7.98
N ALA A 201 28.20 -2.19 -8.67
CA ALA A 201 27.45 -0.97 -8.95
C ALA A 201 26.72 -0.39 -7.72
N MET A 202 26.63 -1.12 -6.60
CA MET A 202 25.90 -0.65 -5.43
C MET A 202 26.65 0.42 -4.62
N THR A 203 25.92 1.48 -4.32
CA THR A 203 26.32 2.42 -3.28
C THR A 203 26.34 1.74 -1.89
N PRO A 204 27.16 2.21 -0.94
CA PRO A 204 27.20 1.67 0.43
C PRO A 204 25.83 1.66 1.15
N ALA A 205 24.94 2.59 0.78
CA ALA A 205 23.59 2.64 1.33
C ALA A 205 22.69 1.51 0.80
N THR A 206 22.74 1.23 -0.49
CA THR A 206 22.01 0.10 -1.09
C THR A 206 22.59 -1.23 -0.63
N LEU A 207 23.92 -1.33 -0.55
CA LEU A 207 24.62 -2.51 -0.05
C LEU A 207 24.21 -2.85 1.39
N SER A 208 24.12 -1.84 2.27
CA SER A 208 23.67 -2.03 3.65
C SER A 208 22.22 -2.56 3.75
N LYS A 209 21.35 -2.24 2.78
CA LYS A 209 19.99 -2.79 2.74
C LYS A 209 19.98 -4.21 2.21
N ALA A 210 20.83 -4.47 1.21
CA ALA A 210 21.03 -5.80 0.68
C ALA A 210 21.58 -6.75 1.76
N THR A 211 22.56 -6.33 2.59
CA THR A 211 23.10 -7.13 3.70
C THR A 211 22.06 -7.44 4.76
N GLU A 212 21.18 -6.48 5.07
CA GLU A 212 20.07 -6.71 5.99
C GLU A 212 19.07 -7.71 5.42
N ALA A 213 18.71 -7.57 4.14
CA ALA A 213 17.76 -8.44 3.46
C ALA A 213 18.27 -9.89 3.37
N THR A 214 19.54 -10.08 3.00
CA THR A 214 20.19 -11.40 2.86
C THR A 214 20.76 -11.94 4.17
N ARG A 215 20.55 -11.23 5.28
CA ARG A 215 21.01 -11.60 6.62
C ARG A 215 22.52 -11.89 6.67
N VAL A 216 23.32 -11.08 6.00
CA VAL A 216 24.79 -11.13 6.11
C VAL A 216 25.17 -10.71 7.52
N SER A 217 25.86 -11.60 8.22
CA SER A 217 26.25 -11.42 9.62
C SER A 217 27.69 -10.91 9.73
N ASN A 218 28.09 -10.48 10.94
CA ASN A 218 29.48 -10.12 11.21
C ASN A 218 30.45 -11.32 11.08
N HIS A 219 29.98 -12.54 11.32
CA HIS A 219 30.75 -13.77 11.10
C HIS A 219 31.11 -13.93 9.62
N ASP A 220 30.16 -13.62 8.72
CA ASP A 220 30.36 -13.74 7.27
C ASP A 220 31.46 -12.76 6.79
N LEU A 221 31.49 -11.54 7.32
CA LEU A 221 32.55 -10.57 7.01
C LEU A 221 33.90 -10.93 7.63
N TYR A 222 33.90 -11.62 8.78
CA TYR A 222 35.12 -11.93 9.52
C TYR A 222 36.07 -12.84 8.72
N ALA A 223 35.53 -13.69 7.84
CA ALA A 223 36.31 -14.56 6.95
C ALA A 223 37.19 -13.80 5.96
N PHE A 224 36.78 -12.59 5.57
CA PHE A 224 37.48 -11.75 4.59
C PHE A 224 38.31 -10.63 5.24
N ALA A 225 38.06 -10.35 6.52
CA ALA A 225 38.64 -9.22 7.22
C ALA A 225 40.15 -9.39 7.50
N SER A 226 40.91 -8.33 7.27
CA SER A 226 42.31 -8.26 7.72
C SER A 226 42.41 -8.14 9.26
N GLU A 227 43.58 -8.45 9.83
CA GLU A 227 43.83 -8.32 11.29
C GLU A 227 43.51 -6.92 11.84
N ALA A 228 43.60 -5.88 11.01
CA ALA A 228 43.26 -4.50 11.39
C ALA A 228 41.74 -4.25 11.49
N GLU A 229 40.93 -4.98 10.73
CA GLU A 229 39.47 -4.78 10.61
C GLU A 229 38.69 -5.69 11.55
N LYS A 230 39.23 -6.87 11.88
CA LYS A 230 38.64 -7.85 12.80
C LYS A 230 38.11 -7.24 14.10
N PRO A 231 38.83 -6.33 14.80
CA PRO A 231 38.31 -5.72 16.03
C PRO A 231 37.03 -4.90 15.81
N LYS A 232 36.91 -4.19 14.69
CA LYS A 232 35.71 -3.40 14.36
C LYS A 232 34.52 -4.30 14.05
N ILE A 233 34.74 -5.38 13.30
CA ILE A 233 33.70 -6.35 12.90
C ILE A 233 33.19 -7.15 14.10
N VAL A 234 34.09 -7.58 15.00
CA VAL A 234 33.71 -8.26 16.25
C VAL A 234 32.85 -7.36 17.14
N ARG A 235 33.16 -6.05 17.19
CA ARG A 235 32.32 -5.07 17.91
C ARG A 235 30.94 -4.89 17.27
N ALA A 236 30.80 -5.16 15.98
CA ALA A 236 29.55 -5.09 15.22
C ALA A 236 28.64 -6.31 15.45
N SER A 237 28.38 -6.66 16.71
CA SER A 237 27.57 -7.84 17.09
C SER A 237 26.07 -7.74 16.73
N ASP A 238 25.64 -6.60 16.20
CA ASP A 238 24.25 -6.27 15.90
C ASP A 238 24.17 -5.81 14.45
N ALA A 239 23.18 -6.29 13.70
CA ALA A 239 22.97 -5.96 12.29
C ALA A 239 22.89 -4.44 12.08
N SER A 240 22.30 -3.69 13.03
CA SER A 240 22.23 -2.23 12.96
C SER A 240 23.60 -1.54 12.98
N LEU A 241 24.53 -2.07 13.78
CA LEU A 241 25.88 -1.53 13.92
C LEU A 241 26.76 -1.93 12.72
N LEU A 242 26.60 -3.15 12.22
CA LEU A 242 27.23 -3.60 10.99
C LEU A 242 26.80 -2.72 9.80
N ASN A 243 25.49 -2.51 9.65
CA ASN A 243 24.91 -1.64 8.63
C ASN A 243 25.38 -0.18 8.75
N PHE A 244 25.63 0.30 9.97
CA PHE A 244 26.23 1.62 10.19
C PHE A 244 27.67 1.68 9.64
N TYR A 245 28.50 0.68 9.94
CA TYR A 245 29.88 0.63 9.46
C TYR A 245 29.98 0.47 7.94
N ILE A 246 29.16 -0.39 7.34
CA ILE A 246 29.10 -0.59 5.88
C ILE A 246 28.81 0.75 5.18
N ARG A 247 27.92 1.58 5.73
CA ARG A 247 27.58 2.89 5.14
C ARG A 247 28.67 3.96 5.26
N ARG A 248 29.66 3.77 6.13
CA ARG A 248 30.62 4.81 6.53
C ARG A 248 32.06 4.49 6.16
N ASP A 249 32.43 3.22 6.15
CA ASP A 249 33.78 2.75 5.92
C ASP A 249 33.81 1.93 4.64
N GLU A 250 34.42 2.48 3.57
CA GLU A 250 34.45 1.84 2.25
C GLU A 250 35.17 0.49 2.29
N ARG A 251 36.11 0.29 3.23
CA ARG A 251 36.78 -1.00 3.38
C ARG A 251 35.82 -2.06 3.92
N ILE A 252 35.01 -1.69 4.92
CA ILE A 252 33.98 -2.59 5.45
C ILE A 252 32.87 -2.81 4.41
N ALA A 253 32.55 -1.81 3.60
CA ALA A 253 31.66 -1.98 2.45
C ALA A 253 32.23 -3.01 1.45
N GLN A 254 33.53 -2.94 1.14
CA GLN A 254 34.18 -3.91 0.27
C GLN A 254 34.14 -5.33 0.85
N LEU A 255 34.45 -5.50 2.13
CA LEU A 255 34.31 -6.80 2.81
C LEU A 255 32.86 -7.32 2.77
N ALA A 256 31.88 -6.43 2.91
CA ALA A 256 30.47 -6.79 2.79
C ALA A 256 30.09 -7.20 1.37
N ARG A 257 30.67 -6.60 0.33
CA ARG A 257 30.50 -7.04 -1.07
C ARG A 257 31.06 -8.44 -1.26
N GLU A 258 32.26 -8.72 -0.75
CA GLU A 258 32.91 -10.04 -0.84
C GLU A 258 32.11 -11.13 -0.10
N ALA A 259 31.73 -10.86 1.15
CA ALA A 259 30.91 -11.76 1.96
C ALA A 259 29.54 -12.01 1.32
N MET A 260 28.91 -10.97 0.76
CA MET A 260 27.65 -11.12 0.03
C MET A 260 27.84 -11.91 -1.26
N ALA A 261 28.91 -11.67 -2.03
CA ALA A 261 29.20 -12.42 -3.24
C ALA A 261 29.44 -13.91 -2.95
N GLN A 262 30.04 -14.26 -1.82
CA GLN A 262 30.13 -15.65 -1.36
C GLN A 262 28.74 -16.20 -1.01
N LYS A 263 27.98 -15.49 -0.17
CA LYS A 263 26.66 -15.94 0.28
C LYS A 263 25.67 -16.12 -0.87
N LEU A 264 25.69 -15.23 -1.87
CA LEU A 264 24.86 -15.32 -3.07
C LEU A 264 25.27 -16.50 -3.98
N ARG A 265 26.52 -16.96 -3.91
CA ARG A 265 26.96 -18.18 -4.62
C ARG A 265 26.51 -19.45 -3.91
N GLU A 266 26.49 -19.44 -2.58
CA GLU A 266 26.18 -20.61 -1.77
C GLU A 266 24.67 -20.82 -1.53
N GLU A 267 23.91 -19.73 -1.34
CA GLU A 267 22.51 -19.77 -0.92
C GLU A 267 21.55 -19.23 -1.99
N SER A 268 20.70 -20.08 -2.55
CA SER A 268 19.62 -19.67 -3.47
C SER A 268 18.60 -18.74 -2.82
N THR A 269 18.33 -18.91 -1.52
CA THR A 269 17.44 -18.01 -0.77
C THR A 269 17.99 -16.59 -0.70
N ALA A 270 19.31 -16.45 -0.51
CA ALA A 270 19.95 -15.15 -0.45
C ALA A 270 19.88 -14.41 -1.80
N ARG A 271 20.04 -15.12 -2.93
CA ARG A 271 19.89 -14.54 -4.29
C ARG A 271 18.53 -13.89 -4.51
N VAL A 272 17.49 -14.55 -4.03
CA VAL A 272 16.11 -14.11 -4.23
C VAL A 272 15.77 -12.95 -3.30
N GLU A 273 16.19 -13.01 -2.04
CA GLU A 273 16.02 -11.91 -1.08
C GLU A 273 16.77 -10.66 -1.54
N PHE A 274 17.99 -10.84 -2.07
CA PHE A 274 18.79 -9.80 -2.70
C PHE A 274 18.04 -9.16 -3.88
N ALA A 275 17.57 -9.97 -4.82
CA ALA A 275 16.86 -9.49 -6.00
C ALA A 275 15.60 -8.68 -5.64
N ILE A 276 14.85 -9.13 -4.64
CA ILE A 276 13.65 -8.43 -4.14
C ILE A 276 13.99 -7.11 -3.47
N ALA A 277 15.13 -7.03 -2.79
CA ALA A 277 15.56 -5.81 -2.11
C ALA A 277 16.14 -4.77 -3.08
N VAL A 278 16.84 -5.23 -4.11
CA VAL A 278 17.74 -4.41 -4.95
C VAL A 278 17.12 -4.05 -6.30
N PHE A 279 16.48 -4.99 -6.99
CA PHE A 279 16.05 -4.79 -8.37
C PHE A 279 14.62 -4.26 -8.49
N ASN A 280 14.35 -3.56 -9.60
CA ASN A 280 12.99 -3.16 -9.94
C ASN A 280 12.20 -4.34 -10.51
N LEU A 281 11.68 -5.17 -9.63
CA LEU A 281 10.91 -6.34 -10.04
C LEU A 281 9.59 -5.97 -10.72
N ALA A 282 9.11 -4.71 -10.68
CA ALA A 282 7.85 -4.31 -11.32
C ALA A 282 7.83 -4.61 -12.82
N ALA A 283 8.91 -4.27 -13.54
CA ALA A 283 9.02 -4.55 -14.97
C ALA A 283 9.10 -6.05 -15.27
N GLN A 284 9.78 -6.83 -14.42
CA GLN A 284 9.75 -8.29 -14.49
C GLN A 284 8.33 -8.82 -14.26
N ARG A 285 7.54 -8.15 -13.41
CA ARG A 285 6.18 -8.58 -13.16
C ARG A 285 5.30 -8.43 -14.40
N ASP A 286 5.41 -7.28 -15.07
CA ASP A 286 4.61 -7.02 -16.27
C ASP A 286 5.01 -7.96 -17.42
N ARG A 287 6.30 -8.27 -17.55
CA ARG A 287 6.80 -9.27 -18.51
C ARG A 287 6.27 -10.67 -18.22
N LEU A 288 6.27 -11.10 -16.95
CA LEU A 288 5.73 -12.40 -16.58
C LEU A 288 4.21 -12.48 -16.82
N ARG A 289 3.46 -11.39 -16.59
CA ARG A 289 2.04 -11.31 -16.98
C ARG A 289 1.85 -11.49 -18.48
N ALA A 290 2.63 -10.80 -19.30
CA ALA A 290 2.56 -10.96 -20.75
C ALA A 290 2.88 -12.41 -21.19
N ARG A 291 3.84 -13.08 -20.54
CA ARG A 291 4.10 -14.52 -20.77
C ARG A 291 2.93 -15.41 -20.40
N MET A 292 2.22 -15.11 -19.31
CA MET A 292 1.00 -15.85 -18.94
C MET A 292 -0.09 -15.68 -20.01
N GLU A 293 -0.29 -14.47 -20.52
CA GLU A 293 -1.26 -14.19 -21.57
C GLU A 293 -0.91 -14.97 -22.86
N GLN A 294 0.36 -14.97 -23.25
CA GLN A 294 0.84 -15.76 -24.38
C GLN A 294 0.67 -17.27 -24.16
N ALA A 295 0.96 -17.75 -22.95
CA ALA A 295 0.77 -19.15 -22.60
C ALA A 295 -0.70 -19.56 -22.65
N GLU A 296 -1.60 -18.68 -22.24
CA GLU A 296 -3.04 -18.90 -22.34
C GLU A 296 -3.49 -19.04 -23.81
N VAL A 297 -3.00 -18.17 -24.71
CA VAL A 297 -3.26 -18.26 -26.15
C VAL A 297 -2.78 -19.59 -26.72
N ALA A 298 -1.56 -20.01 -26.37
CA ALA A 298 -1.01 -21.23 -26.92
C ALA A 298 -1.57 -22.51 -26.26
N LEU A 299 -2.01 -22.46 -24.98
CA LEU A 299 -2.83 -23.51 -24.38
C LEU A 299 -4.15 -23.68 -25.13
N ARG A 300 -4.80 -22.58 -25.52
CA ARG A 300 -6.06 -22.62 -26.28
C ARG A 300 -5.92 -23.33 -27.62
N VAL A 301 -4.77 -23.19 -28.28
CA VAL A 301 -4.48 -23.80 -29.59
C VAL A 301 -4.04 -25.27 -29.43
N ASN A 302 -3.05 -25.52 -28.55
CA ASN A 302 -2.36 -26.81 -28.50
C ASN A 302 -2.95 -27.79 -27.46
N TYR A 303 -3.60 -27.28 -26.41
CA TYR A 303 -4.08 -28.06 -25.26
C TYR A 303 -5.49 -27.65 -24.85
N LYS A 304 -6.43 -27.74 -25.80
CA LYS A 304 -7.81 -27.24 -25.64
C LYS A 304 -8.53 -27.75 -24.40
N ASP A 305 -8.36 -29.02 -24.03
CA ASP A 305 -9.03 -29.59 -22.85
C ASP A 305 -8.51 -28.99 -21.55
N LEU A 306 -7.20 -28.79 -21.44
CA LEU A 306 -6.56 -28.16 -20.29
C LEU A 306 -6.95 -26.68 -20.19
N TYR A 307 -6.94 -25.96 -21.31
CA TYR A 307 -7.45 -24.60 -21.39
C TYR A 307 -8.90 -24.51 -20.91
N ASN A 308 -9.78 -25.39 -21.40
CA ASN A 308 -11.19 -25.41 -21.01
C ASN A 308 -11.39 -25.66 -19.51
N GLU A 309 -10.55 -26.50 -18.89
CA GLU A 309 -10.61 -26.76 -17.45
C GLU A 309 -10.12 -25.54 -16.64
N ILE A 310 -9.02 -24.92 -17.04
CA ILE A 310 -8.51 -23.68 -16.43
C ILE A 310 -9.56 -22.57 -16.53
N ASP A 311 -10.11 -22.35 -17.73
CA ASP A 311 -11.15 -21.36 -17.99
C ASP A 311 -12.43 -21.65 -17.20
N ARG A 312 -12.84 -22.92 -17.08
CA ARG A 312 -13.98 -23.33 -16.25
C ARG A 312 -13.76 -22.96 -14.78
N ILE A 313 -12.60 -23.28 -14.22
CA ILE A 313 -12.30 -22.98 -12.80
C ILE A 313 -12.20 -21.46 -12.58
N ARG A 314 -11.58 -20.72 -13.52
CA ARG A 314 -11.47 -19.26 -13.46
C ARG A 314 -12.83 -18.60 -13.52
N SER A 315 -13.65 -18.94 -14.51
CA SER A 315 -15.01 -18.39 -14.68
C SER A 315 -15.93 -18.73 -13.50
N GLU A 316 -15.81 -19.91 -12.89
CA GLU A 316 -16.51 -20.23 -11.64
C GLU A 316 -16.08 -19.31 -10.48
N GLY A 317 -14.77 -19.04 -10.38
CA GLY A 317 -14.21 -18.12 -9.39
C GLY A 317 -14.70 -16.69 -9.57
N GLU A 318 -14.69 -16.19 -10.80
CA GLU A 318 -15.21 -14.86 -11.17
C GLU A 318 -16.70 -14.74 -10.93
N PHE A 319 -17.48 -15.76 -11.30
CA PHE A 319 -18.91 -15.82 -11.03
C PHE A 319 -19.22 -15.69 -9.54
N ARG A 320 -18.55 -16.48 -8.69
CA ARG A 320 -18.73 -16.42 -7.22
C ARG A 320 -18.37 -15.04 -6.66
N LYS A 321 -17.28 -14.43 -7.12
CA LYS A 321 -16.87 -13.07 -6.71
C LYS A 321 -17.87 -12.00 -7.14
N GLY A 322 -18.40 -12.10 -8.36
CA GLY A 322 -19.39 -11.16 -8.89
C GLY A 322 -20.72 -11.24 -8.15
N VAL A 323 -21.21 -12.46 -7.90
CA VAL A 323 -22.53 -12.72 -7.29
C VAL A 323 -22.57 -12.49 -5.78
N SER A 324 -21.44 -12.56 -5.07
CA SER A 324 -21.42 -12.57 -3.60
C SER A 324 -22.15 -11.40 -2.93
N TRP A 325 -21.88 -10.16 -3.36
CA TRP A 325 -22.51 -8.97 -2.80
C TRP A 325 -23.95 -8.75 -3.26
N PRO A 326 -24.29 -8.87 -4.56
CA PRO A 326 -25.68 -8.84 -4.99
C PRO A 326 -26.54 -9.88 -4.28
N LEU A 327 -26.01 -11.10 -4.06
CA LEU A 327 -26.73 -12.15 -3.35
C LEU A 327 -26.96 -11.79 -1.86
N ALA A 328 -25.95 -11.20 -1.20
CA ALA A 328 -26.10 -10.72 0.17
C ALA A 328 -27.17 -9.61 0.27
N ALA A 329 -27.12 -8.63 -0.64
CA ALA A 329 -28.10 -7.55 -0.70
C ALA A 329 -29.51 -8.08 -1.00
N PHE A 330 -29.66 -8.95 -1.99
CA PHE A 330 -30.90 -9.61 -2.33
C PHE A 330 -31.48 -10.38 -1.14
N SER A 331 -30.66 -11.11 -0.41
CA SER A 331 -31.09 -11.87 0.78
C SER A 331 -31.61 -10.95 1.89
N ILE A 332 -30.92 -9.83 2.14
CA ILE A 332 -31.38 -8.82 3.11
C ILE A 332 -32.74 -8.27 2.68
N SER A 333 -32.87 -7.80 1.44
CA SER A 333 -34.10 -7.23 0.92
C SER A 333 -35.25 -8.24 0.95
N ALA A 334 -35.02 -9.48 0.51
CA ALA A 334 -36.03 -10.53 0.50
C ALA A 334 -36.55 -10.84 1.92
N VAL A 335 -35.64 -10.97 2.90
CA VAL A 335 -36.04 -11.20 4.29
C VAL A 335 -36.85 -10.01 4.81
N LEU A 336 -36.41 -8.77 4.60
CA LEU A 336 -37.15 -7.59 5.04
C LEU A 336 -38.55 -7.51 4.43
N THR A 337 -38.69 -7.78 3.12
CA THR A 337 -40.00 -7.81 2.44
C THR A 337 -40.90 -8.91 3.00
N ILE A 338 -40.36 -10.10 3.30
CA ILE A 338 -41.13 -11.20 3.91
C ILE A 338 -41.60 -10.83 5.32
N TYR A 339 -40.74 -10.21 6.13
CA TYR A 339 -41.10 -9.77 7.49
C TYR A 339 -42.22 -8.71 7.47
N ASP A 340 -42.13 -7.73 6.57
CA ASP A 340 -43.15 -6.70 6.38
C ASP A 340 -44.48 -7.31 5.93
N PHE A 341 -44.44 -8.23 4.95
CA PHE A 341 -45.61 -8.96 4.47
C PHE A 341 -46.32 -9.76 5.58
N LEU A 342 -45.56 -10.34 6.51
CA LEU A 342 -46.10 -11.08 7.66
C LEU A 342 -46.54 -10.16 8.82
N GLY A 343 -46.38 -8.85 8.70
CA GLY A 343 -46.74 -7.88 9.74
C GLY A 343 -45.82 -7.86 10.96
N PHE A 344 -44.62 -8.45 10.85
CA PHE A 344 -43.63 -8.43 11.93
C PHE A 344 -42.86 -7.11 11.93
N ARG A 345 -42.81 -6.43 13.08
CA ARG A 345 -41.94 -5.25 13.25
C ARG A 345 -40.49 -5.69 13.39
N VAL A 346 -39.68 -5.38 12.38
CA VAL A 346 -38.23 -5.65 12.44
C VAL A 346 -37.59 -4.70 13.45
N THR A 347 -37.00 -5.26 14.51
CA THR A 347 -36.24 -4.48 15.48
C THR A 347 -34.90 -4.04 14.87
N SER A 348 -34.36 -2.90 15.33
CA SER A 348 -33.04 -2.42 14.88
C SER A 348 -31.95 -3.47 15.03
N ASN A 349 -31.94 -4.20 16.14
CA ASN A 349 -30.99 -5.29 16.40
C ASN A 349 -31.17 -6.46 15.40
N GLY A 350 -32.42 -6.78 15.03
CA GLY A 350 -32.71 -7.80 14.02
C GLY A 350 -32.15 -7.44 12.64
N VAL A 351 -32.26 -6.17 12.23
CA VAL A 351 -31.66 -5.68 10.98
C VAL A 351 -30.13 -5.79 11.03
N VAL A 352 -29.50 -5.36 12.13
CA VAL A 352 -28.04 -5.42 12.28
C VAL A 352 -27.53 -6.86 12.17
N LEU A 353 -28.20 -7.81 12.84
CA LEU A 353 -27.83 -9.23 12.79
C LEU A 353 -28.02 -9.81 11.38
N LEU A 354 -29.12 -9.49 10.71
CA LEU A 354 -29.40 -9.93 9.34
C LEU A 354 -28.34 -9.41 8.36
N VAL A 355 -28.01 -8.11 8.44
CA VAL A 355 -26.97 -7.50 7.60
C VAL A 355 -25.63 -8.16 7.86
N PHE A 356 -25.26 -8.36 9.13
CA PHE A 356 -24.00 -9.04 9.47
C PHE A 356 -23.94 -10.46 8.92
N ALA A 357 -25.01 -11.26 9.08
CA ALA A 357 -25.08 -12.62 8.58
C ALA A 357 -25.00 -12.69 7.05
N ALA A 358 -25.72 -11.82 6.34
CA ALA A 358 -25.67 -11.74 4.88
C ALA A 358 -24.30 -11.29 4.37
N CYS A 359 -23.68 -10.30 5.01
CA CYS A 359 -22.32 -9.87 4.69
C CYS A 359 -21.29 -10.98 4.93
N ALA A 360 -21.39 -11.71 6.05
CA ALA A 360 -20.52 -12.84 6.33
C ALA A 360 -20.66 -13.94 5.26
N ALA A 361 -21.88 -14.28 4.86
CA ALA A 361 -22.13 -15.20 3.75
C ALA A 361 -21.53 -14.69 2.42
N GLY A 362 -21.70 -13.41 2.10
CA GLY A 362 -21.09 -12.77 0.94
C GLY A 362 -19.57 -12.87 0.96
N VAL A 363 -18.91 -12.58 2.09
CA VAL A 363 -17.45 -12.70 2.25
C VAL A 363 -16.98 -14.14 2.06
N MET A 364 -17.70 -15.12 2.61
CA MET A 364 -17.37 -16.55 2.42
C MET A 364 -17.46 -16.98 0.96
N ILE A 365 -18.51 -16.58 0.24
CA ILE A 365 -18.68 -16.88 -1.19
C ILE A 365 -17.57 -16.19 -2.01
N TYR A 366 -17.27 -14.93 -1.71
CA TYR A 366 -16.20 -14.18 -2.34
C TYR A 366 -14.84 -14.86 -2.14
N ALA A 367 -14.52 -15.23 -0.90
CA ALA A 367 -13.28 -15.94 -0.57
C ALA A 367 -13.18 -17.30 -1.28
N ALA A 368 -14.27 -18.05 -1.36
CA ALA A 368 -14.33 -19.29 -2.14
C ALA A 368 -14.08 -19.04 -3.64
N GLY A 369 -14.60 -17.94 -4.20
CA GLY A 369 -14.34 -17.51 -5.57
C GLY A 369 -12.88 -17.12 -5.82
N THR A 370 -12.27 -16.41 -4.88
CA THR A 370 -10.83 -16.09 -4.89
C THR A 370 -9.97 -17.35 -4.87
N GLY A 371 -10.32 -18.35 -4.04
CA GLY A 371 -9.65 -19.64 -4.01
C GLY A 371 -9.72 -20.41 -5.33
N ARG A 372 -10.87 -20.37 -6.02
CA ARG A 372 -11.03 -20.96 -7.37
C ARG A 372 -10.16 -20.25 -8.41
N THR A 373 -10.19 -18.91 -8.42
CA THR A 373 -9.35 -18.11 -9.32
C THR A 373 -7.87 -18.45 -9.13
N ARG A 374 -7.41 -18.50 -7.87
CA ARG A 374 -6.03 -18.88 -7.52
C ARG A 374 -5.66 -20.27 -8.04
N ARG A 375 -6.56 -21.25 -7.91
CA ARG A 375 -6.32 -22.62 -8.42
C ARG A 375 -6.21 -22.66 -9.95
N ALA A 376 -7.04 -21.91 -10.67
CA ALA A 376 -6.95 -21.81 -12.13
C ALA A 376 -5.59 -21.22 -12.56
N ASN A 377 -5.15 -20.16 -11.88
CA ASN A 377 -3.87 -19.53 -12.16
C ASN A 377 -2.70 -20.44 -11.77
N GLN A 378 -2.77 -21.19 -10.66
CA GLN A 378 -1.80 -22.25 -10.32
C GLN A 378 -1.66 -23.32 -11.40
N LEU A 379 -2.77 -23.74 -12.03
CA LEU A 379 -2.72 -24.68 -13.15
C LEU A 379 -2.04 -24.07 -14.38
N LEU A 380 -2.40 -22.83 -14.74
CA LEU A 380 -1.74 -22.09 -15.82
C LEU A 380 -0.22 -21.95 -15.55
N TYR A 381 0.15 -21.70 -14.30
CA TYR A 381 1.53 -21.62 -13.84
C TYR A 381 2.27 -22.96 -13.91
N ALA A 382 1.63 -24.06 -13.52
CA ALA A 382 2.21 -25.39 -13.66
C ALA A 382 2.50 -25.71 -15.13
N CYS A 383 1.62 -25.28 -16.06
CA CYS A 383 1.83 -25.47 -17.50
C CYS A 383 3.06 -24.70 -18.02
N LEU A 384 3.24 -23.47 -17.54
CA LEU A 384 4.40 -22.64 -17.85
C LEU A 384 5.71 -23.26 -17.32
N LEU A 385 5.72 -23.69 -16.06
CA LEU A 385 6.90 -24.31 -15.43
C LEU A 385 7.32 -25.61 -16.11
N GLN A 386 6.36 -26.41 -16.57
CA GLN A 386 6.63 -27.66 -17.28
C GLN A 386 7.03 -27.45 -18.75
N ASN A 387 7.13 -26.20 -19.22
CA ASN A 387 7.36 -25.85 -20.63
C ASN A 387 6.38 -26.56 -21.59
N LEU A 388 5.16 -26.90 -21.13
CA LEU A 388 4.14 -27.50 -22.01
C LEU A 388 3.81 -26.58 -23.17
N VAL A 389 3.87 -25.27 -22.92
CA VAL A 389 3.74 -24.26 -23.93
C VAL A 389 5.12 -23.66 -24.18
N GLY A 390 5.67 -23.90 -25.37
CA GLY A 390 6.94 -23.34 -25.83
C GLY A 390 6.87 -21.84 -26.08
N VAL A 391 6.41 -21.05 -25.10
CA VAL A 391 6.60 -19.60 -25.11
C VAL A 391 8.11 -19.38 -24.97
N THR A 392 8.76 -19.19 -26.11
CA THR A 392 10.22 -19.04 -26.20
C THR A 392 10.65 -17.95 -25.24
N ARG A 393 11.60 -18.27 -24.35
CA ARG A 393 12.15 -17.36 -23.33
C ARG A 393 12.96 -16.20 -23.94
N GLU A 394 12.90 -16.00 -25.25
CA GLU A 394 13.83 -15.16 -26.00
C GLU A 394 13.91 -13.74 -25.42
N LYS A 395 15.09 -13.45 -24.85
CA LYS A 395 15.61 -12.13 -24.46
C LYS A 395 14.68 -11.26 -23.61
N LEU A 396 13.88 -11.87 -22.73
CA LEU A 396 13.06 -11.14 -21.76
C LEU A 396 13.86 -10.52 -20.60
N TYR A 397 15.13 -10.86 -20.44
CA TYR A 397 16.04 -10.21 -19.51
C TYR A 397 17.13 -9.49 -20.29
N GLY A 398 16.80 -8.36 -20.90
CA GLY A 398 17.85 -7.39 -21.21
C GLY A 398 18.58 -7.03 -19.92
N ASP A 399 19.91 -6.95 -19.96
CA ASP A 399 20.77 -6.64 -18.80
C ASP A 399 20.31 -5.37 -18.05
N GLU A 400 19.61 -4.47 -18.74
CA GLU A 400 18.97 -3.26 -18.23
C GLU A 400 18.01 -3.49 -17.03
N LEU A 401 17.47 -4.71 -16.85
CA LEU A 401 16.57 -5.02 -15.73
C LEU A 401 17.31 -5.24 -14.40
N PHE A 402 18.59 -5.57 -14.44
CA PHE A 402 19.40 -5.87 -13.26
C PHE A 402 20.25 -4.67 -12.83
N ILE A 403 19.79 -3.47 -13.15
CA ILE A 403 20.36 -2.24 -12.62
C ILE A 403 19.81 -2.06 -11.19
N PRO A 404 20.68 -1.97 -10.17
CA PRO A 404 20.25 -1.70 -8.80
C PRO A 404 19.38 -0.44 -8.76
N LEU A 405 18.22 -0.51 -8.10
CA LEU A 405 17.40 0.67 -7.85
C LEU A 405 18.14 1.57 -6.86
N GLU A 406 18.75 2.63 -7.39
CA GLU A 406 19.03 3.79 -6.56
C GLU A 406 17.70 4.43 -6.20
N ARG A 407 17.19 4.11 -5.01
CA ARG A 407 16.08 4.90 -4.46
C ARG A 407 16.59 6.34 -4.38
N PRO A 408 15.81 7.33 -4.86
CA PRO A 408 16.21 8.71 -4.77
C PRO A 408 16.57 8.95 -3.31
N ARG A 409 17.87 9.16 -3.08
CA ARG A 409 18.34 9.56 -1.77
C ARG A 409 17.56 10.84 -1.52
N ILE A 410 16.87 10.92 -0.39
CA ILE A 410 16.38 12.22 0.06
C ILE A 410 17.67 13.02 0.23
N GLU A 411 18.05 13.76 -0.82
CA GLU A 411 19.27 14.52 -0.81
C GLU A 411 19.15 15.40 0.41
N ARG A 412 20.21 15.36 1.22
CA ARG A 412 20.33 16.19 2.39
C ARG A 412 20.51 17.62 1.89
N THR A 413 19.44 18.20 1.37
CA THR A 413 19.43 19.58 0.95
C THR A 413 19.78 20.34 2.22
N PRO A 414 20.89 21.12 2.22
CA PRO A 414 21.30 21.88 3.38
C PRO A 414 20.16 22.79 3.87
N GLU A 415 19.23 23.14 2.98
CA GLU A 415 17.97 23.82 3.26
C GLU A 415 17.04 23.05 4.18
N ILE A 416 16.75 21.75 3.97
CA ILE A 416 15.89 20.97 4.87
C ILE A 416 16.52 20.91 6.26
N ARG A 417 17.85 20.72 6.33
CA ARG A 417 18.57 20.70 7.61
C ARG A 417 18.49 22.06 8.32
N ARG A 418 18.67 23.16 7.59
CA ARG A 418 18.49 24.52 8.12
C ARG A 418 17.06 24.75 8.59
N ARG A 419 16.06 24.35 7.80
CA ARG A 419 14.64 24.55 8.08
C ARG A 419 14.15 23.72 9.25
N VAL A 420 14.58 22.46 9.37
CA VAL A 420 14.30 21.62 10.55
C VAL A 420 14.98 22.19 11.79
N LYS A 421 16.24 22.65 11.69
CA LYS A 421 16.94 23.31 12.80
C LYS A 421 16.23 24.60 13.24
N GLU A 422 15.70 25.35 12.28
CA GLU A 422 14.97 26.59 12.52
C GLU A 422 13.59 26.34 13.13
N ILE A 423 12.85 25.35 12.65
CA ILE A 423 11.58 24.90 13.24
C ILE A 423 11.80 24.39 14.67
N LEU A 424 12.85 23.58 14.90
CA LEU A 424 13.19 23.11 16.26
C LEU A 424 13.59 24.27 17.17
N ARG A 425 14.37 25.23 16.67
CA ARG A 425 14.76 26.44 17.42
C ARG A 425 13.55 27.31 17.74
N GLN A 426 12.63 27.51 16.80
CA GLN A 426 11.40 28.25 17.03
C GLN A 426 10.51 27.53 18.03
N ALA A 427 10.33 26.21 17.90
CA ALA A 427 9.53 25.42 18.82
C ALA A 427 10.09 25.41 20.24
N THR A 428 11.42 25.33 20.41
CA THR A 428 12.06 25.41 21.74
C THR A 428 11.95 26.80 22.33
N LEU A 429 12.15 27.87 21.55
CA LEU A 429 11.97 29.25 22.01
C LEU A 429 10.51 29.51 22.41
N HIS A 430 9.52 29.08 21.61
CA HIS A 430 8.11 29.23 21.95
C HIS A 430 7.70 28.39 23.16
N GLY A 431 8.28 27.19 23.33
CA GLY A 431 8.08 26.36 24.51
C GLY A 431 8.62 27.04 25.77
N LEU A 432 9.85 27.56 25.70
CA LEU A 432 10.49 28.30 26.80
C LEU A 432 9.73 29.57 27.15
N ASP A 433 9.24 30.32 26.16
CA ASP A 433 8.50 31.57 26.37
C ASP A 433 7.12 31.33 27.01
N ARG A 434 6.44 30.24 26.62
CA ARG A 434 5.21 29.78 27.31
C ARG A 434 5.44 29.32 28.74
N VAL A 435 6.58 28.72 29.03
CA VAL A 435 6.94 28.32 30.39
C VAL A 435 7.33 29.55 31.22
N ALA A 436 8.12 30.47 30.65
CA ALA A 436 8.55 31.71 31.30
C ALA A 436 7.36 32.64 31.61
N SER A 437 6.39 32.76 30.70
CA SER A 437 5.16 33.54 30.91
C SER A 437 4.22 32.91 31.95
N ARG A 438 4.23 31.60 32.15
CA ARG A 438 3.51 30.93 33.25
C ARG A 438 4.22 31.02 34.60
N ILE A 439 5.56 31.12 34.58
CA ILE A 439 6.37 31.21 35.80
C ILE A 439 6.48 32.65 36.30
N ARG A 440 6.34 33.68 35.44
CA ARG A 440 6.14 35.06 35.90
C ARG A 440 4.81 35.12 36.66
N PRO A 441 4.84 35.21 38.01
CA PRO A 441 3.62 35.45 38.75
C PRO A 441 3.10 36.80 38.30
N ASN A 442 1.78 36.94 38.15
CA ASN A 442 1.12 38.23 37.96
C ASN A 442 1.70 39.20 39.00
N SER A 443 2.65 40.04 38.58
CA SER A 443 3.05 41.18 39.37
C SER A 443 1.77 42.00 39.52
N PRO A 444 1.32 42.28 40.75
CA PRO A 444 0.10 43.03 40.94
C PRO A 444 0.24 44.34 40.19
N GLN A 445 -0.68 44.58 39.25
CA GLN A 445 -0.91 45.90 38.67
C GLN A 445 -1.35 46.81 39.81
N GLY A 446 -0.36 47.34 40.52
CA GLY A 446 -0.51 48.30 41.59
C GLY A 446 0.24 49.56 41.22
N ALA A 447 -0.52 50.56 40.79
CA ALA A 447 -0.27 51.99 40.95
C ALA A 447 1.11 52.53 40.54
N SER A 448 1.15 53.21 39.39
CA SER A 448 1.59 54.62 39.36
C SER A 448 1.21 55.23 38.02
N GLY A 449 0.22 56.13 38.07
CA GLY A 449 -0.04 57.05 36.98
C GLY A 449 1.12 58.04 36.91
N ALA A 450 1.95 57.91 35.89
CA ALA A 450 2.79 58.99 35.40
C ALA A 450 2.38 59.25 33.96
N SER A 451 1.74 60.38 33.74
CA SER A 451 1.50 60.93 32.41
C SER A 451 2.82 60.98 31.65
N PRO A 452 2.92 60.46 30.42
CA PRO A 452 4.15 60.55 29.64
C PRO A 452 4.43 62.02 29.34
N ASP A 453 5.64 62.45 29.69
CA ASP A 453 6.20 63.76 29.41
C ASP A 453 6.30 63.93 27.87
N PRO A 454 5.75 64.99 27.26
CA PRO A 454 5.66 65.15 25.80
C PRO A 454 7.01 65.13 25.06
N LYS A 455 8.16 65.15 25.76
CA LYS A 455 9.49 65.10 25.16
C LYS A 455 9.93 63.74 24.63
N ASP A 456 9.28 62.64 25.04
CA ASP A 456 9.62 61.30 24.53
C ASP A 456 8.95 60.97 23.19
N SER A 457 7.96 61.78 22.76
CA SER A 457 7.29 61.60 21.47
C SER A 457 8.14 62.02 20.26
N ASP A 458 9.07 62.97 20.45
CA ASP A 458 9.98 63.43 19.38
C ASP A 458 11.14 62.45 19.13
N LEU A 459 11.56 61.69 20.14
CA LEU A 459 12.62 60.67 19.98
C LEU A 459 12.12 59.44 19.21
N LEU A 460 10.85 59.06 19.38
CA LEU A 460 10.25 57.96 18.61
C LEU A 460 10.01 58.32 17.14
N ALA A 461 9.74 59.60 16.82
CA ALA A 461 9.65 60.08 15.44
C ALA A 461 11.03 60.16 14.73
N GLN A 462 12.11 60.40 15.48
CA GLN A 462 13.47 60.37 14.91
C GLN A 462 14.00 58.95 14.68
N ILE A 463 13.53 57.95 15.42
CA ILE A 463 13.95 56.55 15.23
C ILE A 463 13.23 55.91 14.04
N THR A 464 11.95 56.21 13.81
CA THR A 464 11.20 55.68 12.66
C THR A 464 11.64 56.29 11.32
N SER A 465 12.07 57.56 11.28
CA SER A 465 12.59 58.17 10.04
C SER A 465 13.99 57.70 9.64
N ARG A 466 14.76 57.08 10.55
CA ARG A 466 16.13 56.62 10.25
C ARG A 466 16.16 55.24 9.58
N ASP A 467 15.15 54.41 9.79
CA ASP A 467 15.10 53.05 9.24
C ASP A 467 14.57 52.97 7.80
N GLU A 468 13.73 53.91 7.35
CA GLU A 468 13.26 53.92 5.95
C GLU A 468 14.37 54.29 4.94
N SER A 469 15.43 54.98 5.38
CA SER A 469 16.55 55.36 4.51
C SER A 469 17.51 54.20 4.16
N LYS A 470 17.42 53.07 4.85
CA LYS A 470 18.31 51.92 4.61
C LYS A 470 17.70 50.83 3.73
N VAL A 471 16.38 50.83 3.51
CA VAL A 471 15.71 49.77 2.76
C VAL A 471 15.78 49.96 1.23
N THR A 472 16.01 51.19 0.74
CA THR A 472 16.07 51.49 -0.70
C THR A 472 17.44 51.31 -1.36
N ARG A 473 18.48 50.85 -0.64
CA ARG A 473 19.84 50.70 -1.21
C ARG A 473 20.27 49.27 -1.59
N ASN A 474 19.41 48.27 -1.44
CA ASN A 474 19.75 46.86 -1.71
C ASN A 474 19.00 46.21 -2.89
N HIS A 475 18.37 47.02 -3.76
CA HIS A 475 17.90 46.54 -5.05
C HIS A 475 18.45 47.43 -6.18
N MET A 476 19.72 47.22 -6.49
CA MET A 476 20.31 47.36 -7.82
C MET A 476 21.43 46.33 -7.97
#